data_AF-A0A9D4CK07-F1
#
_entry.id   AF-A0A9D4CK07-F1
#
_cell.length_a   1.000
_cell.length_b   1.000
_cell.length_c   1.000
_cell.angle_alpha   90.00
_cell.angle_beta   90.00
_cell.angle_gamma   90.00
#
_symmetry.space_group_name_H-M   'P 1'
#
loop_
_entity.id
_entity.type
_entity.pdbx_description
1 polymer ?
#
loop_
_entity_poly.entity_id
_entity_poly.type
_entity_poly.pdbx_seq_one_letter_code
_entity_poly.pdbx_strand_id
1 'polypeptide(L)'
;MLKNIVSKEGPIGRDSMPVFKNWSKKQTLIERVAKTTSDIFGPAGDHLGVRDKWEAHCSRNGTRSFIGNYKDNRFNALFQTSAEILFHRKDFIKVINHVSNKNLKIKAVLADLQSDCVQQMLKALCLIYVTITGPYWWLITSGTVPCLELAPVIKQLESFLQTCTTQPELLVRQEINW
;
A
#
# COMPACT_ATOMS: atom_id res chain seq x y z
N MET A 1 7.42 8.35 -23.30
CA MET A 1 5.95 8.30 -23.16
C MET A 1 5.56 6.83 -23.04
N LEU A 2 5.36 6.31 -21.82
CA LEU A 2 4.99 4.90 -21.61
C LEU A 2 3.56 4.71 -22.13
N LYS A 3 3.44 4.03 -23.27
CA LYS A 3 2.14 3.54 -23.78
C LYS A 3 1.49 2.73 -22.67
N ASN A 4 0.18 2.93 -22.45
CA ASN A 4 -0.64 2.17 -21.52
C ASN A 4 -0.18 0.71 -21.48
N ILE A 5 0.32 0.26 -20.32
CA ILE A 5 0.63 -1.15 -20.10
C ILE A 5 -0.73 -1.87 -20.07
N VAL A 6 -1.24 -2.19 -21.25
CA VAL A 6 -2.40 -3.06 -21.40
C VAL A 6 -1.88 -4.46 -21.12
N SER A 7 -2.32 -5.03 -20.00
CA SER A 7 -2.05 -6.42 -19.63
C SER A 7 -2.39 -7.35 -20.81
N LYS A 8 -1.42 -8.14 -21.27
CA LYS A 8 -1.67 -9.23 -22.23
C LYS A 8 -2.60 -10.31 -21.65
N GLU A 9 -2.72 -10.36 -20.33
CA GLU A 9 -3.51 -11.35 -19.58
C GLU A 9 -4.94 -10.89 -19.31
N GLY A 10 -5.35 -9.74 -19.86
CA GLY A 10 -6.67 -9.18 -19.64
C GLY A 10 -6.78 -8.39 -18.32
N PRO A 11 -8.00 -8.09 -17.87
CA PRO A 11 -8.24 -7.24 -16.71
C PRO A 11 -7.79 -7.90 -15.39
N ILE A 12 -7.28 -7.08 -14.46
CA ILE A 12 -6.64 -7.53 -13.21
C ILE A 12 -7.46 -7.11 -11.99
N GLY A 13 -7.50 -7.98 -10.96
CA GLY A 13 -8.14 -7.65 -9.68
C GLY A 13 -9.64 -7.46 -9.85
N ARG A 14 -10.21 -6.42 -9.26
CA ARG A 14 -11.65 -6.15 -9.43
C ARG A 14 -12.04 -5.99 -10.91
N ASP A 15 -11.15 -5.47 -11.75
CA ASP A 15 -11.53 -5.09 -13.11
C ASP A 15 -11.82 -6.34 -13.97
N SER A 16 -11.45 -7.53 -13.50
CA SER A 16 -11.81 -8.82 -14.11
C SER A 16 -13.27 -9.24 -13.87
N MET A 17 -13.96 -8.57 -12.94
CA MET A 17 -15.34 -8.91 -12.61
C MET A 17 -16.34 -8.12 -13.47
N PRO A 18 -17.37 -8.78 -14.06
CA PRO A 18 -18.34 -8.11 -14.92
C PRO A 18 -19.08 -6.94 -14.26
N VAL A 19 -19.33 -7.02 -12.96
CA VAL A 19 -20.03 -5.98 -12.17
C VAL A 19 -19.30 -4.63 -12.17
N PHE A 20 -17.99 -4.62 -12.46
CA PHE A 20 -17.16 -3.41 -12.45
C PHE A 20 -16.86 -2.85 -13.83
N LYS A 21 -17.41 -3.41 -14.92
CA LYS A 21 -17.18 -2.96 -16.30
C LYS A 21 -17.45 -1.46 -16.51
N ASN A 22 -18.47 -0.92 -15.84
CA ASN A 22 -18.85 0.48 -15.94
C ASN A 22 -18.29 1.34 -14.79
N TRP A 23 -17.55 0.75 -13.87
CA TRP A 23 -16.97 1.45 -12.71
C TRP A 23 -15.55 1.96 -13.01
N SER A 24 -15.41 2.68 -14.12
CA SER A 24 -14.15 3.27 -14.55
C SER A 24 -13.82 4.51 -13.72
N LYS A 25 -12.61 4.53 -13.14
CA LYS A 25 -12.02 5.73 -12.51
C LYS A 25 -10.76 6.10 -13.27
N LYS A 26 -10.44 7.39 -13.35
CA LYS A 26 -9.21 7.93 -13.98
C LYS A 26 -7.90 7.58 -13.23
N GLN A 27 -7.95 6.72 -12.22
CA GLN A 27 -6.80 6.40 -11.35
C GLN A 27 -6.07 5.18 -11.88
N THR A 28 -4.77 5.07 -11.59
CA THR A 28 -4.05 3.82 -11.84
C THR A 28 -4.61 2.70 -10.96
N LEU A 29 -4.38 1.44 -11.36
CA LEU A 29 -4.82 0.28 -10.59
C LEU A 29 -4.35 0.36 -9.13
N ILE A 30 -3.09 0.72 -8.90
CA ILE A 30 -2.49 0.67 -7.56
C ILE A 30 -2.93 1.83 -6.67
N GLU A 31 -3.01 3.05 -7.21
CA GLU A 31 -3.61 4.18 -6.47
C GLU A 31 -5.04 3.86 -6.06
N ARG A 32 -5.79 3.24 -6.96
CA ARG A 32 -7.17 2.85 -6.71
C ARG A 32 -7.27 1.78 -5.63
N VAL A 33 -6.42 0.76 -5.65
CA VAL A 33 -6.38 -0.28 -4.62
C VAL A 33 -6.01 0.32 -3.27
N ALA A 34 -4.95 1.13 -3.21
CA ALA A 34 -4.51 1.79 -1.99
C ALA A 34 -5.62 2.66 -1.39
N LYS A 35 -6.20 3.54 -2.21
CA LYS A 35 -7.29 4.44 -1.81
C LYS A 35 -8.52 3.67 -1.35
N THR A 36 -9.02 2.73 -2.15
CA THR A 36 -10.28 2.03 -1.81
C THR A 36 -10.11 1.13 -0.59
N THR A 37 -8.94 0.52 -0.39
CA THR A 37 -8.67 -0.29 0.81
C THR A 37 -8.60 0.61 2.05
N SER A 38 -7.90 1.73 1.95
CA SER A 38 -7.87 2.74 3.01
C SER A 38 -9.25 3.34 3.29
N ASP A 39 -10.07 3.59 2.27
CA ASP A 39 -11.44 4.10 2.45
C ASP A 39 -12.30 3.13 3.28
N ILE A 40 -12.13 1.81 3.16
CA ILE A 40 -12.98 0.86 3.89
C ILE A 40 -12.40 0.44 5.25
N PHE A 41 -11.09 0.47 5.43
CA PHE A 41 -10.41 0.00 6.66
C PHE A 41 -9.75 1.11 7.48
N GLY A 42 -9.52 2.28 6.89
CA GLY A 42 -8.81 3.40 7.49
C GLY A 42 -9.63 4.16 8.53
N PRO A 43 -8.96 4.99 9.36
CA PRO A 43 -9.60 5.68 10.48
C PRO A 43 -10.61 6.76 10.07
N ALA A 44 -10.45 7.40 8.90
CA ALA A 44 -11.48 8.27 8.31
C ALA A 44 -12.35 7.50 7.29
N GLY A 45 -12.54 6.21 7.56
CA GLY A 45 -13.20 5.29 6.66
C GLY A 45 -14.60 5.77 6.26
N ASP A 46 -15.01 5.34 5.08
CA ASP A 46 -16.36 5.52 4.57
C ASP A 46 -17.38 4.91 5.55
N HIS A 47 -18.52 5.55 5.74
CA HIS A 47 -19.66 5.00 6.48
C HIS A 47 -20.12 3.64 5.93
N LEU A 48 -19.80 3.33 4.67
CA LEU A 48 -20.03 2.04 4.01
C LEU A 48 -18.83 1.08 4.11
N GLY A 49 -17.82 1.42 4.90
CA GLY A 49 -16.62 0.62 5.15
C GLY A 49 -16.84 -0.49 6.18
N VAL A 50 -15.72 -1.01 6.67
CA VAL A 50 -15.65 -2.11 7.65
C VAL A 50 -14.71 -1.77 8.82
N ARG A 51 -14.50 -0.48 9.07
CA ARG A 51 -13.56 0.01 10.11
C ARG A 51 -13.89 -0.54 11.49
N ASP A 52 -15.16 -0.53 11.86
CA ASP A 52 -15.70 -1.09 13.11
C ASP A 52 -15.29 -2.56 13.31
N LYS A 53 -15.49 -3.38 12.28
CA LYS A 53 -15.18 -4.81 12.29
C LYS A 53 -13.68 -5.05 12.30
N TRP A 54 -12.93 -4.19 11.61
CA TRP A 54 -11.49 -4.24 11.58
C TRP A 54 -10.87 -3.95 12.95
N GLU A 55 -11.30 -2.88 13.61
CA GLU A 55 -10.83 -2.55 14.96
C GLU A 55 -11.18 -3.64 15.96
N ALA A 56 -12.40 -4.19 15.88
CA ALA A 56 -12.79 -5.34 16.70
C ALA A 56 -11.94 -6.59 16.41
N HIS A 57 -11.52 -6.83 15.17
CA HIS A 57 -10.61 -7.94 14.82
C HIS A 57 -9.20 -7.69 15.36
N CYS A 58 -8.68 -6.48 15.21
CA CYS A 58 -7.40 -6.04 15.77
C CYS A 58 -7.35 -6.25 17.29
N SER A 59 -8.34 -5.72 18.01
CA SER A 59 -8.42 -5.80 19.46
C SER A 59 -8.47 -7.27 19.95
N ARG A 60 -9.26 -8.13 19.29
CA ARG A 60 -9.36 -9.55 19.64
C ARG A 60 -8.08 -10.34 19.40
N ASN A 61 -7.29 -9.98 18.39
CA ASN A 61 -6.08 -10.71 18.02
C ASN A 61 -4.78 -10.07 18.55
N GLY A 62 -4.87 -8.98 19.33
CA GLY A 62 -3.69 -8.24 19.81
C GLY A 62 -2.90 -7.55 18.70
N THR A 63 -3.50 -7.33 17.53
CA THR A 63 -2.84 -6.71 16.37
C THR A 63 -3.15 -5.22 16.32
N ARG A 64 -2.13 -4.38 16.13
CA ARG A 64 -2.35 -2.94 15.92
C ARG A 64 -2.87 -2.67 14.50
N SER A 65 -3.90 -1.83 14.39
CA SER A 65 -4.37 -1.33 13.09
C SER A 65 -3.34 -0.36 12.51
N PHE A 66 -2.52 -0.82 11.57
CA PHE A 66 -1.52 0.02 10.91
C PHE A 66 -2.03 0.76 9.67
N ILE A 67 -3.24 0.48 9.17
CA ILE A 67 -3.73 1.16 7.96
C ILE A 67 -4.12 2.62 8.22
N GLY A 68 -3.47 3.53 7.51
CA GLY A 68 -3.72 4.96 7.56
C GLY A 68 -4.83 5.43 6.62
N ASN A 69 -5.05 6.75 6.62
CA ASN A 69 -5.89 7.41 5.61
C ASN A 69 -5.05 7.74 4.39
N TYR A 70 -5.41 7.18 3.24
CA TYR A 70 -4.84 7.54 1.95
C TYR A 70 -5.37 8.91 1.55
N LYS A 71 -4.61 9.96 1.87
CA LYS A 71 -4.86 11.32 1.38
C LYS A 71 -3.87 11.63 0.27
N ASP A 72 -4.38 11.98 -0.91
CA ASP A 72 -3.67 12.16 -2.19
C ASP A 72 -2.56 13.24 -2.18
N ASN A 73 -2.19 13.81 -1.03
CA ASN A 73 -1.24 14.92 -0.90
C ASN A 73 -0.03 14.63 0.02
N ARG A 74 0.29 13.35 0.26
CA ARG A 74 1.52 12.97 0.97
C ARG A 74 2.40 12.13 0.07
N PHE A 75 3.62 12.59 -0.17
CA PHE A 75 4.65 11.91 -0.97
C PHE A 75 4.73 10.41 -0.67
N ASN A 76 4.69 10.04 0.61
CA ASN A 76 4.89 8.66 1.05
C ASN A 76 3.60 7.82 1.13
N ALA A 77 2.42 8.40 0.89
CA ALA A 77 1.15 7.72 1.18
C ALA A 77 0.95 6.44 0.37
N LEU A 78 1.31 6.45 -0.92
CA LEU A 78 1.12 5.28 -1.79
C LEU A 78 2.02 4.12 -1.39
N PHE A 79 3.29 4.41 -1.08
CA PHE A 79 4.28 3.44 -0.61
C PHE A 79 3.87 2.84 0.75
N GLN A 80 3.58 3.72 1.72
CA GLN A 80 3.17 3.32 3.05
C GLN A 80 1.89 2.48 3.04
N THR A 81 0.85 2.95 2.35
CA THR A 81 -0.45 2.25 2.30
C THR A 81 -0.28 0.89 1.63
N SER A 82 0.58 0.77 0.62
CA SER A 82 0.86 -0.53 -0.03
C SER A 82 1.51 -1.52 0.94
N ALA A 83 2.45 -1.06 1.77
CA ALA A 83 3.05 -1.89 2.81
C ALA A 83 2.03 -2.33 3.87
N GLU A 84 1.19 -1.41 4.33
CA GLU A 84 0.12 -1.68 5.31
C GLU A 84 -0.90 -2.70 4.77
N ILE A 85 -1.27 -2.60 3.49
CA ILE A 85 -2.18 -3.54 2.84
C ILE A 85 -1.58 -4.95 2.78
N LEU A 86 -0.31 -5.08 2.40
CA LEU A 86 0.34 -6.39 2.36
C LEU A 86 0.46 -7.01 3.74
N PHE A 87 0.84 -6.20 4.73
CA PHE A 87 0.98 -6.65 6.11
C PHE A 87 -0.34 -7.22 6.63
N HIS A 88 -1.46 -6.52 6.40
CA HIS A 88 -2.78 -6.92 6.89
C HIS A 88 -3.59 -7.79 5.93
N ARG A 89 -3.09 -8.12 4.73
CA ARG A 89 -3.85 -8.74 3.62
C ARG A 89 -4.74 -9.89 4.09
N LYS A 90 -4.16 -10.85 4.80
CA LYS A 90 -4.87 -12.07 5.24
C LYS A 90 -6.02 -11.73 6.20
N ASP A 91 -5.81 -10.78 7.10
CA ASP A 91 -6.80 -10.40 8.09
C ASP A 91 -7.88 -9.49 7.50
N PHE A 92 -7.53 -8.61 6.55
CA PHE A 92 -8.53 -7.87 5.77
C PHE A 92 -9.48 -8.80 5.02
N ILE A 93 -8.95 -9.83 4.34
CA ILE A 93 -9.78 -10.83 3.66
C ILE A 93 -10.71 -11.54 4.65
N LYS A 94 -10.20 -11.95 5.83
CA LYS A 94 -11.02 -12.56 6.88
C LYS A 94 -12.14 -11.62 7.30
N VAL A 95 -11.84 -10.36 7.62
CA VAL A 95 -12.84 -9.39 8.08
C VAL A 95 -13.92 -9.16 7.02
N ILE A 96 -13.51 -8.98 5.76
CA ILE A 96 -14.45 -8.81 4.65
C ILE A 96 -15.35 -10.03 4.51
N ASN A 97 -14.81 -11.25 4.63
CA ASN A 97 -15.61 -12.47 4.48
C ASN A 97 -16.74 -12.58 5.51
N HIS A 98 -16.57 -12.03 6.71
CA HIS A 98 -17.62 -11.98 7.75
C HIS A 98 -18.71 -10.93 7.49
N VAL A 99 -18.58 -10.06 6.48
CA VAL A 99 -19.62 -9.11 6.10
C VAL A 99 -20.69 -9.83 5.27
N SER A 100 -21.93 -9.89 5.77
CA SER A 100 -23.06 -10.53 5.08
C SER A 100 -23.44 -9.80 3.77
N ASN A 101 -23.71 -8.50 3.85
CA ASN A 101 -24.12 -7.68 2.70
C ASN A 101 -22.98 -6.78 2.20
N LYS A 102 -22.11 -7.35 1.35
CA LYS A 102 -20.96 -6.62 0.78
C LYS A 102 -21.43 -5.64 -0.30
N ASN A 103 -21.18 -4.35 -0.10
CA ASN A 103 -21.35 -3.35 -1.16
C ASN A 103 -20.26 -3.47 -2.24
N LEU A 104 -20.38 -2.68 -3.31
CA LEU A 104 -19.45 -2.71 -4.44
C LEU A 104 -18.00 -2.37 -4.06
N LYS A 105 -17.77 -1.47 -3.09
CA LYS A 105 -16.40 -1.14 -2.61
C LYS A 105 -15.77 -2.34 -1.92
N ILE A 106 -16.50 -2.99 -1.02
CA ILE A 106 -16.03 -4.17 -0.30
C ILE A 106 -15.74 -5.32 -1.29
N LYS A 107 -16.62 -5.54 -2.27
CA LYS A 107 -16.41 -6.53 -3.33
C LYS A 107 -15.16 -6.23 -4.17
N ALA A 108 -14.93 -4.97 -4.52
CA ALA A 108 -13.74 -4.58 -5.28
C ALA A 108 -12.46 -4.81 -4.48
N VAL A 109 -12.41 -4.33 -3.22
CA VAL A 109 -11.23 -4.55 -2.38
C VAL A 109 -10.96 -6.03 -2.18
N LEU A 110 -11.99 -6.86 -1.96
CA LEU A 110 -11.81 -8.31 -1.86
C LEU A 110 -11.15 -8.90 -3.11
N ALA A 111 -11.65 -8.55 -4.30
CA ALA A 111 -11.09 -9.03 -5.56
C ALA A 111 -9.65 -8.56 -5.80
N ASP A 112 -9.33 -7.32 -5.45
CA ASP A 112 -7.97 -6.78 -5.54
C ASP A 112 -7.02 -7.47 -4.53
N LEU A 113 -7.46 -7.70 -3.29
CA LEU A 113 -6.69 -8.40 -2.25
C LEU A 113 -6.45 -9.88 -2.61
N GLN A 114 -7.35 -10.49 -3.38
CA GLN A 114 -7.23 -11.88 -3.83
C GLN A 114 -6.39 -12.02 -5.10
N SER A 115 -6.16 -10.95 -5.85
CA SER A 115 -5.38 -11.00 -7.10
C SER A 115 -3.88 -10.99 -6.86
N ASP A 116 -3.20 -12.09 -7.20
CA ASP A 116 -1.74 -12.20 -7.04
C ASP A 116 -0.97 -11.15 -7.83
N CYS A 117 -1.45 -10.79 -9.03
CA CYS A 117 -0.83 -9.73 -9.83
C CYS A 117 -0.86 -8.37 -9.09
N VAL A 118 -1.99 -8.03 -8.45
CA VAL A 118 -2.09 -6.82 -7.62
C VAL A 118 -1.13 -6.91 -6.43
N GLN A 119 -1.02 -8.07 -5.79
CA GLN A 119 -0.13 -8.23 -4.65
C GLN A 119 1.34 -8.07 -5.03
N GLN A 120 1.76 -8.55 -6.20
CA GLN A 120 3.14 -8.35 -6.66
C GLN A 120 3.44 -6.89 -6.93
N MET A 121 2.49 -6.14 -7.51
CA MET A 121 2.63 -4.70 -7.70
C MET A 121 2.70 -3.95 -6.35
N LEU A 122 1.85 -4.29 -5.39
CA LEU A 122 1.91 -3.73 -4.03
C LEU A 122 3.24 -4.09 -3.35
N LYS A 123 3.76 -5.31 -3.58
CA LYS A 123 5.03 -5.78 -2.99
C LYS A 123 6.20 -4.95 -3.45
N ALA A 124 6.26 -4.57 -4.72
CA ALA A 124 7.29 -3.66 -5.23
C ALA A 124 7.27 -2.32 -4.49
N LEU A 125 6.08 -1.72 -4.28
CA LEU A 125 5.95 -0.47 -3.53
C LEU A 125 6.27 -0.62 -2.05
N CYS A 126 5.92 -1.75 -1.45
CA CYS A 126 6.28 -2.07 -0.07
C CYS A 126 7.79 -2.18 0.11
N LEU A 127 8.51 -2.81 -0.81
CA LEU A 127 9.98 -2.87 -0.77
C LEU A 127 10.58 -1.46 -0.80
N ILE A 128 10.10 -0.60 -1.70
CA ILE A 128 10.54 0.81 -1.75
C ILE A 128 10.20 1.53 -0.44
N TYR A 129 9.03 1.26 0.15
CA TYR A 129 8.64 1.84 1.44
C TYR A 129 9.59 1.45 2.57
N VAL A 130 9.77 0.15 2.80
CA VAL A 130 10.53 -0.34 3.96
C VAL A 130 12.02 -0.01 3.84
N THR A 131 12.54 0.08 2.62
CA THR A 131 13.96 0.29 2.36
C THR A 131 14.33 1.76 2.23
N ILE A 132 13.50 2.55 1.53
CA ILE A 132 13.86 3.91 1.10
C ILE A 132 12.95 4.94 1.76
N THR A 133 11.68 4.95 1.37
CA THR A 133 10.84 6.13 1.63
C THR A 133 10.34 6.17 3.06
N GLY A 134 10.08 5.04 3.71
CA GLY A 134 9.70 4.93 5.13
C GLY A 134 10.83 5.40 6.05
N PRO A 135 12.02 4.78 5.99
CA PRO A 135 13.17 5.21 6.78
C PRO A 135 13.53 6.70 6.56
N TYR A 136 13.58 7.17 5.31
CA TYR A 136 13.82 8.59 5.02
C TYR A 136 12.72 9.50 5.59
N TRP A 137 11.45 9.10 5.45
CA TRP A 137 10.32 9.87 5.99
C TRP A 137 10.38 9.95 7.52
N TRP A 138 10.77 8.87 8.20
CA TRP A 138 10.97 8.87 9.65
C TRP A 138 12.09 9.82 10.05
N LEU A 139 13.23 9.79 9.34
CA LEU A 139 14.36 10.69 9.58
C LEU A 139 13.94 12.16 9.56
N ILE A 140 13.23 12.59 8.51
CA ILE A 140 12.82 14.00 8.36
C ILE A 140 11.68 14.42 9.30
N THR A 141 10.85 13.49 9.76
CA THR A 141 9.65 13.82 10.57
C THR A 141 9.79 13.54 12.07
N SER A 142 10.75 12.71 12.48
CA SER A 142 10.95 12.34 13.88
C SER A 142 11.55 13.46 14.73
N GLY A 143 12.17 14.46 14.10
CA GLY A 143 12.86 15.55 14.80
C GLY A 143 14.10 15.10 15.58
N THR A 144 14.56 13.86 15.39
CA THR A 144 15.72 13.29 16.10
C THR A 144 17.05 13.70 15.48
N VAL A 145 17.05 14.07 14.20
CA VAL A 145 18.26 14.47 13.47
C VAL A 145 18.20 15.97 13.17
N PRO A 146 19.19 16.76 13.62
CA PRO A 146 19.29 18.17 13.27
C PRO A 146 19.28 18.36 11.74
N CYS A 147 18.60 19.39 11.24
CA CYS A 147 18.43 19.59 9.80
C CYS A 147 19.77 19.63 9.03
N LEU A 148 20.83 20.17 9.63
CA LEU A 148 22.17 20.22 9.04
C LEU A 148 22.85 18.84 8.93
N GLU A 149 22.45 17.88 9.76
CA GLU A 149 22.94 16.50 9.76
C GLU A 149 22.16 15.60 8.79
N LEU A 150 21.07 16.09 8.18
CA LEU A 150 20.35 15.37 7.13
C LEU A 150 21.17 15.24 5.84
N ALA A 151 22.00 16.25 5.51
CA ALA A 151 22.72 16.27 4.25
C ALA A 151 23.72 15.09 4.09
N PRO A 152 24.53 14.72 5.10
CA PRO A 152 25.33 13.49 5.08
C PRO A 152 24.50 12.22 4.87
N VAL A 153 23.36 12.08 5.56
CA VAL A 153 22.49 10.91 5.46
C VAL A 153 21.85 10.80 4.06
N ILE A 154 21.45 11.92 3.48
CA ILE A 154 20.93 11.95 2.10
C ILE A 154 22.00 11.51 1.11
N LYS A 155 23.27 11.87 1.30
CA LYS A 155 24.39 11.40 0.45
C LYS A 155 24.65 9.90 0.59
N GLN A 156 24.48 9.34 1.78
CA GLN A 156 24.57 7.89 2.00
C GLN A 156 23.43 7.17 1.28
N LEU A 157 22.20 7.67 1.40
CA LEU A 157 21.06 7.13 0.66
C LEU A 157 21.26 7.22 -0.86
N GLU A 158 21.78 8.33 -1.37
CA GLU A 158 22.11 8.49 -2.78
C GLU A 158 23.14 7.44 -3.24
N SER A 159 24.21 7.26 -2.48
CA SER A 159 25.27 6.29 -2.76
C SER A 159 24.74 4.85 -2.74
N PHE A 160 23.86 4.54 -1.80
CA PHE A 160 23.15 3.27 -1.74
C PHE A 160 22.29 3.04 -3.00
N LEU A 161 21.49 4.03 -3.40
CA LEU A 161 20.64 3.94 -4.60
C LEU A 161 21.48 3.79 -5.88
N GLN A 162 22.62 4.48 -5.97
CA GLN A 162 23.58 4.29 -7.07
C GLN A 162 24.11 2.85 -7.09
N THR A 163 24.42 2.26 -5.93
CA THR A 163 24.84 0.85 -5.84
C THR A 163 23.72 -0.10 -6.28
N CYS A 164 22.46 0.19 -5.95
CA CYS A 164 21.32 -0.61 -6.40
C CYS A 164 21.13 -0.61 -7.92
N THR A 165 21.71 0.34 -8.66
CA THR A 165 21.66 0.32 -10.14
C THR A 165 22.47 -0.82 -10.73
N THR A 166 23.52 -1.28 -10.02
CA THR A 166 24.37 -2.41 -10.44
C THR A 166 24.07 -3.68 -9.65
N GLN A 167 23.54 -3.56 -8.43
CA GLN A 167 23.21 -4.65 -7.51
C GLN A 167 21.76 -4.52 -6.99
N PRO A 168 20.74 -4.73 -7.83
CA PRO A 168 19.33 -4.51 -7.47
C PRO A 168 18.83 -5.42 -6.35
N GLU A 169 19.47 -6.57 -6.12
CA GLU A 169 19.17 -7.49 -5.02
C GLU A 169 19.35 -6.87 -3.63
N LEU A 170 20.15 -5.79 -3.52
CA LEU A 170 20.33 -5.07 -2.27
C LEU A 170 19.03 -4.45 -1.76
N LEU A 171 18.09 -4.07 -2.65
CA LEU A 171 16.79 -3.54 -2.25
C LEU A 171 15.90 -4.56 -1.53
N VAL A 172 16.22 -5.85 -1.65
CA VAL A 172 15.43 -6.97 -1.12
C VAL A 172 16.06 -7.55 0.15
N ARG A 173 17.29 -7.18 0.50
CA ARG A 173 17.95 -7.63 1.73
C ARG A 173 17.39 -6.86 2.94
N GLN A 174 17.10 -7.56 4.04
CA GLN A 174 16.46 -6.98 5.22
C GLN A 174 17.42 -6.15 6.11
N GLU A 175 18.73 -6.25 5.88
CA GLU A 175 19.74 -5.48 6.60
C GLU A 175 20.19 -4.29 5.75
N ILE A 176 19.42 -3.21 5.82
CA ILE A 176 19.79 -1.94 5.19
C ILE A 176 19.95 -0.93 6.30
N ASN A 177 21.18 -0.83 6.80
CA ASN A 177 21.62 0.31 7.60
C ASN A 177 22.32 1.26 6.64
N TRP A 178 21.60 2.31 6.22
CA TRP A 178 22.24 3.50 5.69
C TRP A 178 22.63 4.42 6.84
#